data_AF-A0A920A826-F1
#
_entry.id   AF-A0A920A826-F1
#
_cell.length_a   1.000
_cell.length_b   1.000
_cell.length_c   1.000
_cell.angle_alpha   90.00
_cell.angle_beta   90.00
_cell.angle_gamma   90.00
#
_symmetry.space_group_name_H-M   'P 1'
#
loop_
_entity.id
_entity.type
_entity.pdbx_description
1 polymer ?
#
loop_
_entity_poly.entity_id
_entity_poly.type
_entity_poly.pdbx_seq_one_letter_code
_entity_poly.pdbx_strand_id
1 'polypeptide(L)'
;MGSLFEIAKSGIQAYRQALSVTGQNIANVNTEGYSKRDVALEEIGGIQGGVTDVSDQSGLGVRVDEIRRSFNAYINERLRTGHSTFEQINQFSKEVKSLENNLYLKEVI
;
A
#
# COMPACT_ATOMS: atom_id res chain seq x y z
N MET A 1 -27.83 23.16 -2.39
CA MET A 1 -26.92 23.49 -3.50
C MET A 1 -25.57 23.84 -2.92
N GLY A 2 -24.52 23.06 -3.19
CA GLY A 2 -23.16 23.49 -2.90
C GLY A 2 -22.86 24.69 -3.80
N SER A 3 -22.58 25.86 -3.22
CA SER A 3 -22.20 27.00 -4.04
C SER A 3 -20.92 26.65 -4.80
N LEU A 4 -20.73 27.18 -6.02
CA LEU A 4 -19.49 27.00 -6.80
C LEU A 4 -18.23 27.27 -5.96
N PHE A 5 -18.33 28.16 -4.99
CA PHE A 5 -17.31 28.43 -4.00
C PHE A 5 -16.95 27.21 -3.12
N GLU A 6 -17.93 26.47 -2.59
CA GLU A 6 -17.67 25.26 -1.82
C GLU A 6 -17.07 24.13 -2.67
N ILE A 7 -17.47 24.04 -3.95
CA ILE A 7 -16.85 23.12 -4.93
C ILE A 7 -15.38 23.50 -5.15
N ALA A 8 -15.10 24.78 -5.41
CA ALA A 8 -13.74 25.26 -5.62
C ALA A 8 -12.87 25.07 -4.36
N LYS A 9 -13.43 25.35 -3.18
CA LYS A 9 -12.77 25.17 -1.88
C LYS A 9 -12.43 23.71 -1.61
N SER A 10 -13.39 22.80 -1.79
CA SER A 10 -13.16 21.36 -1.61
C SER A 10 -12.12 20.82 -2.59
N GLY A 11 -12.18 21.23 -3.86
CA GLY A 11 -11.16 20.93 -4.86
C GLY A 11 -9.76 21.39 -4.45
N ILE A 12 -9.61 22.66 -4.07
CA ILE A 12 -8.31 23.20 -3.63
C ILE A 12 -7.79 22.47 -2.39
N GLN A 13 -8.65 22.17 -1.42
CA GLN A 13 -8.27 21.43 -0.22
C GLN A 13 -7.81 20.01 -0.54
N ALA A 14 -8.54 19.29 -1.39
CA ALA A 14 -8.17 17.95 -1.83
C ALA A 14 -6.83 17.94 -2.58
N TYR A 15 -6.62 18.88 -3.51
CA TYR A 15 -5.35 18.99 -4.24
C TYR A 15 -4.18 19.41 -3.36
N ARG A 16 -4.38 20.30 -2.39
CA ARG A 16 -3.34 20.64 -1.40
C ARG A 16 -2.89 19.41 -0.62
N GLN A 17 -3.83 18.55 -0.22
CA GLN A 17 -3.51 17.30 0.47
C GLN A 17 -2.77 16.33 -0.46
N ALA A 18 -3.22 16.19 -1.72
CA ALA A 18 -2.55 15.37 -2.72
C ALA A 18 -1.10 15.82 -2.96
N LEU A 19 -0.87 17.14 -3.09
CA LEU A 19 0.47 17.71 -3.23
C LEU A 19 1.35 17.48 -2.00
N SER A 20 0.78 17.56 -0.79
CA SER A 20 1.51 17.22 0.44
C SER A 20 2.00 15.78 0.43
N VAL A 21 1.17 14.83 -0.03
CA VAL A 21 1.55 13.42 -0.19
C VAL A 21 2.63 13.26 -1.26
N THR A 22 2.53 13.95 -2.39
CA THR A 22 3.59 13.97 -3.40
C THR A 22 4.90 14.51 -2.84
N GLY A 23 4.86 15.59 -2.03
CA GLY A 23 6.03 16.12 -1.36
C GLY A 23 6.67 15.11 -0.40
N GLN A 24 5.86 14.39 0.38
CA GLN A 24 6.34 13.30 1.24
C GLN A 24 6.96 12.15 0.43
N ASN A 25 6.38 11.78 -0.71
CA ASN A 25 6.93 10.76 -1.60
C ASN A 25 8.32 11.17 -2.12
N ILE A 26 8.46 12.42 -2.58
CA ILE A 26 9.74 12.95 -3.07
C ILE A 26 10.78 12.98 -1.94
N ALA A 27 10.39 13.46 -0.76
CA ALA A 27 11.31 13.55 0.38
C ALA A 27 11.82 12.19 0.86
N ASN A 28 11.03 11.13 0.71
CA ASN A 28 11.37 9.78 1.19
C ASN A 28 11.73 8.80 0.08
N VAL A 29 11.92 9.25 -1.16
CA VAL A 29 12.18 8.36 -2.30
C VAL A 29 13.46 7.53 -2.13
N ASN A 30 14.45 8.07 -1.41
CA ASN A 30 15.72 7.41 -1.13
C ASN A 30 15.77 6.71 0.24
N THR A 31 14.65 6.66 0.96
CA THR A 31 14.57 5.99 2.25
C THR A 31 14.30 4.50 2.02
N GLU A 32 15.16 3.64 2.53
CA GLU A 32 14.99 2.18 2.42
C GLU A 32 13.66 1.74 3.05
N GLY A 33 12.96 0.83 2.37
CA GLY A 33 11.65 0.33 2.81
C GLY A 33 10.49 1.32 2.63
N TYR A 34 10.71 2.53 2.08
CA TYR A 34 9.63 3.46 1.79
C TYR A 34 8.76 2.94 0.64
N SER A 35 7.44 2.86 0.89
CA SER A 35 6.44 2.58 -0.14
C SER A 35 5.75 3.88 -0.54
N LYS A 36 5.75 4.18 -1.85
CA LYS A 36 5.06 5.34 -2.43
C LYS A 36 3.60 5.38 -2.00
N ARG A 37 3.07 6.56 -1.71
CA ARG A 37 1.66 6.77 -1.38
C ARG A 37 0.91 7.39 -2.56
N ASP A 38 -0.24 6.84 -2.89
CA ASP A 38 -1.15 7.37 -3.92
C ASP A 38 -2.44 7.87 -3.24
N VAL A 39 -2.95 9.01 -3.70
CA VAL A 39 -4.14 9.64 -3.14
C VAL A 39 -5.34 9.34 -4.04
N ALA A 40 -6.38 8.73 -3.47
CA ALA A 40 -7.67 8.54 -4.10
C ALA A 40 -8.58 9.72 -3.78
N LEU A 41 -9.12 10.34 -4.83
CA LEU A 41 -10.11 11.41 -4.73
C LEU A 41 -11.47 10.85 -5.09
N GLU A 42 -12.49 11.23 -4.33
CA GLU A 42 -13.87 10.80 -4.51
C GLU A 42 -14.80 12.02 -4.50
N GLU A 43 -15.85 11.97 -5.32
CA GLU A 43 -16.93 12.95 -5.29
C GLU A 43 -17.68 12.86 -3.94
N ILE A 44 -18.09 14.01 -3.43
CA ILE A 44 -18.97 14.07 -2.26
C ILE A 44 -20.38 13.68 -2.73
N GLY A 45 -20.84 12.48 -2.36
CA GLY A 45 -22.19 12.02 -2.70
C GLY A 45 -23.29 12.86 -2.03
N GLY A 46 -24.40 13.07 -2.75
CA GLY A 46 -25.59 13.75 -2.23
C GLY A 46 -26.41 12.88 -1.28
N ILE A 47 -27.12 13.51 -0.34
CA ILE A 47 -28.10 12.83 0.51
C ILE A 47 -29.31 12.48 -0.37
N GLN A 48 -29.65 11.19 -0.45
CA GLN A 48 -30.84 10.72 -1.14
C GLN A 48 -32.08 11.23 -0.40
N GLY A 49 -32.73 12.27 -0.93
CA GLY A 49 -34.12 12.61 -0.60
C GLY A 49 -35.07 11.51 -1.08
N GLY A 50 -36.28 11.45 -0.53
CA GLY A 50 -37.25 10.37 -0.77
C GLY A 50 -37.60 10.15 -2.25
N VAL A 51 -38.32 9.06 -2.55
CA VAL A 51 -38.64 8.56 -3.91
C VAL A 51 -39.23 9.62 -4.87
N THR A 52 -39.76 10.73 -4.35
CA THR A 52 -40.35 11.84 -5.11
C THR A 52 -39.44 13.06 -5.26
N ASP A 53 -38.28 13.10 -4.61
CA ASP A 53 -37.33 14.22 -4.69
C ASP A 53 -36.33 14.01 -5.83
N VAL A 54 -36.56 14.70 -6.95
CA VAL A 54 -35.51 14.92 -7.96
C VAL A 54 -34.58 15.99 -7.41
N SER A 55 -33.71 15.60 -6.48
CA SER A 55 -32.65 16.48 -6.00
C SER A 55 -31.58 16.59 -7.09
N ASP A 56 -31.19 17.82 -7.41
CA ASP A 56 -30.01 18.12 -8.21
C ASP A 56 -28.78 17.73 -7.38
N GLN A 57 -28.43 16.44 -7.43
CA GLN A 57 -27.43 15.77 -6.58
C GLN A 57 -26.01 15.89 -7.11
N SER A 58 -25.82 16.59 -8.22
CA SER A 58 -24.53 16.78 -8.87
C SER A 58 -23.76 17.95 -8.25
N GLY A 59 -22.45 17.81 -8.11
CA GLY A 59 -21.57 18.96 -7.86
C GLY A 59 -21.49 19.39 -6.40
N LEU A 60 -21.34 18.45 -5.47
CA LEU A 60 -21.05 18.77 -4.06
C LEU A 60 -19.55 18.92 -3.78
N GLY A 61 -18.72 18.70 -4.80
CA GLY A 61 -17.27 18.84 -4.71
C GLY A 61 -16.56 17.50 -4.55
N VAL A 62 -15.29 17.55 -4.16
CA VAL A 62 -14.40 16.40 -4.10
C VAL A 62 -13.71 16.34 -2.74
N ARG A 63 -13.45 15.13 -2.25
CA ARG A 63 -12.70 14.89 -1.02
C ARG A 63 -11.62 13.84 -1.26
N VAL A 64 -10.66 13.78 -0.33
CA VAL A 64 -9.72 12.66 -0.26
C VAL A 64 -10.46 11.51 0.42
N ASP A 65 -10.58 10.39 -0.30
CA ASP A 65 -11.17 9.16 0.22
C ASP A 65 -10.13 8.35 0.98
N GLU A 66 -9.03 8.00 0.30
CA GLU A 66 -7.98 7.18 0.87
C GLU A 66 -6.58 7.60 0.40
N ILE A 67 -5.58 7.45 1.27
CA ILE A 67 -4.17 7.50 0.90
C ILE A 67 -3.62 6.07 0.96
N ARG A 68 -3.57 5.43 -0.20
CA ARG A 68 -3.10 4.05 -0.33
C ARG A 68 -1.59 4.02 -0.42
N ARG A 69 -0.95 3.12 0.32
CA ARG A 69 0.45 2.79 0.07
C ARG A 69 0.51 1.84 -1.10
N SER A 70 1.32 2.17 -2.10
CA SER A 70 1.70 1.27 -3.19
C SER A 70 2.58 0.17 -2.60
N PHE A 71 1.91 -0.79 -1.95
CA PHE A 71 2.50 -2.01 -1.43
C PHE A 71 2.05 -3.13 -2.35
N ASN A 72 2.96 -3.68 -3.14
CA ASN A 72 2.65 -4.81 -3.99
C ASN A 72 2.61 -6.07 -3.12
N ALA A 73 1.42 -6.38 -2.59
CA ALA A 73 1.20 -7.54 -1.72
C ALA A 73 1.58 -8.85 -2.41
N TYR A 74 1.38 -8.94 -3.73
CA TYR A 74 1.75 -10.11 -4.52
C TYR A 74 3.27 -10.32 -4.57
N ILE A 75 4.04 -9.25 -4.83
CA ILE A 75 5.52 -9.35 -4.83
C ILE A 75 6.04 -9.72 -3.43
N ASN A 76 5.48 -9.13 -2.38
CA ASN A 76 5.87 -9.47 -1.01
C ASN A 76 5.55 -10.92 -0.65
N GLU A 77 4.40 -11.44 -1.09
CA GLU A 77 4.03 -12.84 -0.92
C GLU A 77 5.03 -13.78 -1.61
N ARG A 78 5.40 -13.46 -2.85
CA ARG A 78 6.39 -14.21 -3.63
C ARG A 78 7.77 -14.19 -2.97
N LEU A 79 8.23 -13.02 -2.52
CA LEU A 79 9.49 -12.88 -1.80
C LEU A 79 9.49 -13.68 -0.50
N ARG A 80 8.42 -13.58 0.29
CA ARG A 80 8.28 -14.33 1.56
C ARG A 80 8.29 -15.84 1.32
N THR A 81 7.55 -16.31 0.33
CA THR A 81 7.49 -17.74 -0.01
C THR A 81 8.84 -18.24 -0.51
N GLY A 82 9.48 -17.51 -1.44
CA GLY A 82 10.79 -17.87 -1.97
C GLY A 82 11.87 -17.90 -0.89
N HIS A 83 11.88 -16.92 0.02
CA HIS A 83 12.79 -16.89 1.16
C HIS A 83 12.55 -18.06 2.13
N SER A 84 11.28 -18.38 2.42
CA SER A 84 10.93 -19.53 3.26
C SER A 84 11.44 -20.85 2.68
N THR A 85 11.21 -21.08 1.38
CA THR A 85 11.71 -22.28 0.68
C THR A 85 13.24 -22.33 0.66
N PHE A 86 13.90 -21.20 0.40
CA PHE A 86 15.35 -21.11 0.42
C PHE A 86 15.92 -21.48 1.79
N GLU A 87 15.38 -20.91 2.87
CA GLU A 87 15.84 -21.21 4.23
C GLU A 87 15.58 -22.65 4.63
N GLN A 88 14.44 -23.23 4.23
CA GLN A 88 14.16 -24.65 4.47
C GLN A 88 15.23 -25.56 3.85
N ILE A 89 15.60 -25.31 2.59
CA ILE A 89 16.64 -26.08 1.89
C ILE A 89 18.02 -25.83 2.51
N ASN A 90 18.32 -24.59 2.88
CA ASN A 90 19.57 -24.22 3.53
C ASN A 90 19.76 -24.96 4.87
N GLN A 91 18.70 -25.03 5.69
CA GLN A 91 18.75 -25.76 6.96
C GLN A 91 18.89 -27.26 6.75
N PHE A 92 18.14 -27.84 5.81
CA PHE A 92 18.29 -29.24 5.45
C PHE A 92 19.72 -29.57 4.99
N SER A 93 20.32 -28.72 4.15
CA SER A 93 21.70 -28.90 3.70
C SER A 93 22.70 -28.86 4.87
N LYS A 94 22.51 -27.97 5.84
CA LYS A 94 23.35 -27.91 7.05
C LYS A 94 23.22 -29.16 7.92
N GLU A 95 22.00 -29.69 8.06
CA GLU A 95 21.78 -30.94 8.80
C GLU A 95 22.48 -32.11 8.13
N VAL A 96 22.33 -32.28 6.81
CA VAL A 96 23.03 -33.33 6.05
C VAL A 96 24.55 -33.22 6.20
N LYS A 97 25.12 -32.01 6.08
CA LYS A 97 26.56 -31.79 6.31
C LYS A 97 27.00 -32.10 7.74
N SER A 98 26.13 -31.83 8.72
CA SER A 98 26.43 -32.14 10.13
C SER A 98 26.45 -33.65 10.37
N LEU A 99 25.53 -34.39 9.74
CA LEU A 99 25.52 -35.86 9.76
C LEU A 99 26.75 -36.44 9.06
N GLU A 100 27.09 -35.92 7.88
CA GLU A 100 28.27 -36.30 7.12
C GLU A 100 29.55 -36.13 7.96
N ASN A 101 29.75 -34.95 8.55
CA ASN A 101 30.90 -34.69 9.42
C ASN A 101 30.93 -35.61 10.64
N ASN A 102 29.79 -35.93 11.25
CA ASN A 102 29.74 -36.86 12.38
C ASN A 102 30.10 -38.30 11.97
N LEU A 103 29.67 -38.72 10.78
CA LEU A 103 29.97 -40.05 10.26
C LEU A 103 31.46 -40.20 9.93
N TYR A 104 32.05 -39.23 9.24
CA TYR A 104 33.48 -39.25 8.95
C TYR A 104 34.36 -39.18 10.20
N LEU A 105 33.91 -38.48 11.26
CA LEU A 105 34.60 -38.47 12.55
C LEU A 105 34.51 -39.81 13.30
N LYS A 106 33.52 -40.66 13.02
CA LYS A 106 33.37 -41.99 13.62
C LYS A 106 34.17 -43.09 12.92
N GLU A 107 34.58 -42.90 11.67
CA GLU A 107 35.41 -43.88 10.94
C GLU A 107 36.92 -43.76 11.23
N VAL A 108 37.36 -42.73 11.97
CA VAL A 108 38.78 -42.43 12.25
C VAL A 108 39.21 -42.78 13.69
N ILE A 109 38.36 -43.45 14.48
CA ILE A 109 38.64 -43.92 15.85
C ILE A 109 38.31 -45.40 15.95
#